data_AF-A0A0F5VFN0-F1
#
_entry.id   AF-A0A0F5VFN0-F1
#
_cell.length_a   1.000
_cell.length_b   1.000
_cell.length_c   1.000
_cell.angle_alpha   90.00
_cell.angle_beta   90.00
_cell.angle_gamma   90.00
#
_symmetry.space_group_name_H-M   'P 1'
#
loop_
_entity.id
_entity.type
_entity.pdbx_description
1 polymer ?
#
loop_
_entity_poly.entity_id
_entity_poly.type
_entity_poly.pdbx_seq_one_letter_code
_entity_poly.pdbx_strand_id
1 'polypeptide(L)'
;MNTYFVMKSGHQYSASEKVSEDELNLQFEACKAASVTLVSDSVVAESEEKAIRQVKSLAYQTTVIALVGFINTLCMLFVAESAVNLVIMMAAIICMVGVSGKARRLESEALKALRKASK
;
A
#
# COMPACT_ATOMS: atom_id res chain seq x y z
N MET A 1 1.36 -15.71 -16.14
CA MET A 1 1.17 -14.62 -15.17
C MET A 1 1.77 -15.12 -13.88
N ASN A 2 2.74 -14.39 -13.33
CA ASN A 2 3.55 -14.84 -12.20
C ASN A 2 3.24 -13.95 -10.99
N THR A 3 3.51 -14.45 -9.79
CA THR A 3 3.34 -13.70 -8.55
C THR A 3 4.69 -13.14 -8.13
N TYR A 4 4.74 -11.88 -7.69
CA TYR A 4 5.98 -11.21 -7.33
C TYR A 4 5.95 -10.70 -5.90
N PHE A 5 7.09 -10.83 -5.23
CA PHE A 5 7.47 -10.05 -4.06
C PHE A 5 7.96 -8.68 -4.52
N VAL A 6 7.40 -7.61 -3.97
CA VAL A 6 7.87 -6.24 -4.24
C VAL A 6 8.50 -5.67 -2.99
N MET A 7 9.75 -5.22 -3.13
CA MET A 7 10.60 -4.75 -2.06
C MET A 7 10.95 -3.27 -2.27
N LYS A 8 11.27 -2.57 -1.19
CA LYS A 8 11.62 -1.15 -1.20
C LYS A 8 12.83 -0.87 -0.32
N SER A 9 13.84 -0.26 -0.93
CA SER A 9 15.02 0.28 -0.25
C SER A 9 15.10 1.78 -0.50
N GLY A 10 14.81 2.58 0.53
CA GLY A 10 14.68 4.05 0.38
C GLY A 10 13.63 4.43 -0.67
N HIS A 11 14.06 4.99 -1.80
CA HIS A 11 13.21 5.37 -2.94
C HIS A 11 13.18 4.33 -4.07
N GLN A 12 14.01 3.30 -4.01
CA GLN A 12 14.11 2.28 -5.04
C GLN A 12 13.15 1.12 -4.74
N TYR A 13 12.53 0.60 -5.80
CA TYR A 13 11.67 -0.58 -5.75
C TYR A 13 12.30 -1.68 -6.59
N SER A 14 12.27 -2.89 -6.08
CA SER A 14 12.64 -4.11 -6.80
C SER A 14 11.50 -5.11 -6.72
N ALA A 15 11.46 -6.04 -7.66
CA ALA A 15 10.55 -7.17 -7.64
C ALA A 15 11.36 -8.46 -7.80
N SER A 16 10.86 -9.53 -7.21
CA SER A 16 11.41 -10.87 -7.34
C SER A 16 10.25 -11.84 -7.48
N GLU A 17 10.35 -12.77 -8.41
CA GLU A 17 9.31 -13.77 -8.61
C GLU A 17 9.17 -14.69 -7.40
N LYS A 18 7.93 -14.94 -7.00
CA LYS A 18 7.59 -15.87 -5.92
C LYS A 18 7.53 -17.27 -6.50
N VAL A 19 8.47 -18.12 -6.08
CA VAL A 19 8.57 -19.50 -6.58
C VAL A 19 7.81 -20.46 -5.65
N SER A 20 7.72 -20.15 -4.35
CA SER A 20 6.92 -20.93 -3.38
C SER A 20 6.26 -20.07 -2.30
N GLU A 21 5.26 -20.63 -1.60
CA GLU A 21 4.64 -19.96 -0.44
C GLU A 21 5.56 -19.88 0.77
N ASP A 22 6.45 -20.86 0.94
CA ASP A 22 7.37 -20.96 2.07
C ASP A 22 8.52 -19.94 2.02
N GLU A 23 8.78 -19.35 0.85
CA GLU A 23 9.77 -18.29 0.66
C GLU A 23 9.45 -16.99 1.40
N LEU A 24 8.18 -16.76 1.80
CA LEU A 24 7.79 -15.51 2.43
C LEU A 24 8.61 -15.21 3.69
N ASN A 25 8.83 -16.20 4.56
CA ASN A 25 9.61 -16.03 5.79
C ASN A 25 11.09 -15.74 5.49
N LEU A 26 11.67 -16.50 4.56
CA LEU A 26 13.05 -16.31 4.12
C LEU A 26 13.25 -14.92 3.52
N GLN A 27 12.35 -14.50 2.65
CA GLN A 27 12.41 -13.20 2.00
C GLN A 27 12.18 -12.05 2.99
N PHE A 28 11.32 -12.25 3.99
CA PHE A 28 11.08 -11.28 5.05
C PHE A 28 12.32 -11.07 5.93
N GLU A 29 12.96 -12.14 6.39
CA GLU A 29 14.20 -12.07 7.18
C GLU A 29 15.37 -11.51 6.36
N ALA A 30 15.49 -11.90 5.08
CA ALA A 30 16.49 -11.34 4.16
C ALA A 30 16.30 -9.83 3.96
N CYS A 31 15.05 -9.37 3.78
CA CYS A 31 14.73 -7.95 3.69
C CYS A 31 15.13 -7.22 4.98
N LYS A 32 14.80 -7.78 6.15
CA LYS A 32 15.14 -7.22 7.46
C LYS A 32 16.66 -7.08 7.64
N ALA A 33 17.42 -8.12 7.33
CA ALA A 33 18.88 -8.11 7.38
C ALA A 33 19.50 -7.05 6.44
N ALA A 34 18.91 -6.88 5.25
CA ALA A 34 19.35 -5.90 4.26
C ALA A 34 18.84 -4.47 4.51
N SER A 35 18.09 -4.21 5.60
CA SER A 35 17.41 -2.93 5.84
C SER A 35 16.46 -2.51 4.71
N VAL A 36 15.90 -3.49 4.02
CA VAL A 36 14.92 -3.35 2.94
C VAL A 36 13.54 -3.68 3.49
N THR A 37 12.51 -3.00 3.00
CA THR A 37 11.12 -3.29 3.38
C THR A 37 10.45 -4.14 2.31
N LEU A 38 9.96 -5.33 2.69
CA LEU A 38 9.07 -6.11 1.83
C LEU A 38 7.69 -5.44 1.81
N VAL A 39 7.30 -4.83 0.69
CA VAL A 39 6.08 -4.00 0.56
C VAL A 39 4.86 -4.85 0.22
N SER A 40 5.02 -5.86 -0.63
CA SER A 40 3.94 -6.75 -1.06
C SER A 40 4.49 -8.12 -1.43
N ASP A 41 3.70 -9.17 -1.22
CA ASP A 41 4.10 -10.57 -1.42
C ASP A 41 3.21 -11.35 -2.40
N SER A 42 2.22 -10.68 -3.00
CA SER A 42 1.20 -11.32 -3.84
C SER A 42 0.82 -10.47 -5.07
N VAL A 43 1.78 -9.77 -5.67
CA VAL A 43 1.52 -8.96 -6.87
C VAL A 43 1.49 -9.85 -8.11
N VAL A 44 0.32 -9.99 -8.73
CA VAL A 44 0.17 -10.74 -9.99
C VAL A 44 0.49 -9.82 -11.18
N ALA A 45 1.53 -10.15 -11.94
CA ALA A 45 1.97 -9.39 -13.10
C ALA A 45 2.55 -10.28 -14.21
N GLU A 46 2.76 -9.70 -15.38
CA GLU A 46 3.44 -10.37 -16.51
C GLU A 46 4.96 -10.16 -16.49
N SER A 47 5.46 -9.20 -15.70
CA SER A 47 6.88 -8.93 -15.53
C SER A 47 7.14 -8.19 -14.21
N GLU A 48 8.40 -8.23 -13.75
CA GLU A 48 8.87 -7.49 -12.58
C GLU A 48 8.59 -5.98 -12.69
N GLU A 49 8.83 -5.40 -13.87
CA GLU A 49 8.59 -3.98 -14.13
C GLU A 49 7.11 -3.62 -14.00
N LYS A 50 6.20 -4.51 -14.47
CA LYS A 50 4.76 -4.32 -14.31
C LYS A 50 4.34 -4.46 -12.85
N ALA A 51 4.91 -5.41 -12.10
CA ALA A 51 4.65 -5.54 -10.66
C ALA A 51 5.08 -4.27 -9.89
N ILE A 52 6.27 -3.75 -10.17
CA ILE A 52 6.77 -2.50 -9.58
C ILE A 52 5.87 -1.32 -9.94
N ARG A 53 5.46 -1.18 -11.21
CA ARG A 53 4.56 -0.10 -11.65
C ARG A 53 3.21 -0.16 -10.95
N GLN A 54 2.63 -1.36 -10.76
CA GLN A 54 1.37 -1.51 -10.04
C GLN A 54 1.51 -1.01 -8.59
N VAL A 55 2.52 -1.49 -7.85
CA VAL A 55 2.72 -1.06 -6.46
C VAL A 55 3.02 0.44 -6.36
N LYS A 56 3.83 0.99 -7.26
CA LYS A 56 4.09 2.45 -7.33
C LYS A 56 2.80 3.24 -7.61
N SER A 57 1.98 2.77 -8.55
CA SER A 57 0.71 3.42 -8.90
C SER A 57 -0.26 3.42 -7.72
N LEU A 58 -0.39 2.30 -7.01
CA LEU A 58 -1.20 2.20 -5.80
C LEU A 58 -0.70 3.12 -4.68
N ALA A 59 0.61 3.17 -4.45
CA ALA A 59 1.20 4.09 -3.48
C ALA A 59 0.91 5.55 -3.85
N TYR A 60 1.07 5.93 -5.12
CA TYR A 60 0.78 7.26 -5.61
C TYR A 60 -0.70 7.63 -5.48
N GLN A 61 -1.61 6.74 -5.89
CA GLN A 61 -3.06 6.93 -5.74
C GLN A 61 -3.45 7.11 -4.27
N THR A 62 -2.87 6.31 -3.37
CA THR A 62 -3.12 6.43 -1.93
C THR A 62 -2.64 7.79 -1.40
N THR A 63 -1.46 8.25 -1.81
CA THR A 63 -0.93 9.57 -1.42
C THR A 63 -1.78 10.71 -1.96
N VAL A 64 -2.18 10.66 -3.24
CA VAL A 64 -3.03 11.69 -3.85
C VAL A 64 -4.38 11.75 -3.14
N ILE A 65 -5.00 10.61 -2.85
CA ILE A 65 -6.29 10.56 -2.16
C ILE A 65 -6.17 11.05 -0.71
N ALA A 66 -5.09 10.72 -0.01
CA ALA A 66 -4.81 11.27 1.32
C ALA A 66 -4.60 12.80 1.28
N LEU A 67 -3.89 13.31 0.27
CA LEU A 67 -3.66 14.74 0.07
C LEU A 67 -4.97 15.48 -0.23
N VAL A 68 -5.79 14.96 -1.14
CA VAL A 68 -7.12 15.51 -1.45
C VAL A 68 -8.02 15.48 -0.23
N GLY A 69 -8.00 14.39 0.54
CA GLY A 69 -8.72 14.26 1.81
C GLY A 69 -8.28 15.28 2.86
N PHE A 70 -6.98 15.54 2.95
CA PHE A 70 -6.41 16.54 3.84
C PHE A 70 -6.80 17.96 3.44
N ILE A 71 -6.68 18.30 2.15
CA ILE A 71 -7.12 19.60 1.61
C ILE A 71 -8.62 19.80 1.83
N ASN A 72 -9.44 18.78 1.59
CA ASN A 72 -10.89 18.86 1.79
C ASN A 72 -11.25 19.08 3.28
N THR A 73 -10.59 18.36 4.20
CA THR A 73 -10.76 18.56 5.65
C THR A 73 -10.37 19.97 6.06
N LEU A 74 -9.24 20.48 5.55
CA LEU A 74 -8.80 21.86 5.79
C LEU A 74 -9.82 22.86 5.26
N CYS A 75 -10.26 22.75 4.01
CA CYS A 75 -11.25 23.65 3.42
C CYS A 75 -12.55 23.68 4.23
N MET A 76 -13.00 22.55 4.77
CA MET A 76 -14.20 22.51 5.62
C MET A 76 -14.01 23.10 7.01
N LEU A 77 -12.79 23.06 7.57
CA LEU A 77 -12.48 23.78 8.81
C LEU A 77 -12.53 25.30 8.61
N PHE A 78 -12.31 25.79 7.38
CA PHE A 78 -12.39 27.22 7.04
C PHE A 78 -13.78 27.68 6.57
N VAL A 79 -14.65 26.77 6.11
CA VAL A 79 -16.01 27.10 5.63
C VAL A 79 -17.03 26.68 6.69
N ALA A 80 -17.60 27.68 7.37
CA ALA A 80 -18.57 27.55 8.46
C ALA A 80 -19.71 26.53 8.19
N GLU A 81 -20.17 25.92 9.29
CA GLU A 81 -21.08 24.78 9.42
C GLU A 81 -22.25 24.74 8.42
N SER A 82 -22.24 23.76 7.52
CA SER A 82 -23.37 23.41 6.67
C SER A 82 -23.46 21.88 6.55
N ALA A 83 -24.68 21.34 6.58
CA ALA A 83 -24.94 19.91 6.42
C ALA A 83 -24.36 19.34 5.11
N VAL A 84 -24.20 20.17 4.08
CA VAL A 84 -23.57 19.79 2.80
C VAL A 84 -22.08 19.50 2.96
N ASN A 85 -21.37 20.28 3.79
CA ASN A 85 -19.96 20.01 4.10
C ASN A 85 -19.80 18.67 4.83
N LEU A 86 -20.68 18.38 5.79
CA LEU A 86 -20.65 17.09 6.51
C LEU A 86 -20.79 15.89 5.56
N VAL A 87 -21.67 15.97 4.56
CA VAL A 87 -21.89 14.91 3.56
C VAL A 87 -20.65 14.72 2.66
N ILE A 88 -20.05 15.82 2.20
CA ILE A 88 -18.83 15.76 1.39
C ILE A 88 -17.65 15.21 2.20
N MET A 89 -17.56 15.53 3.49
CA MET A 89 -16.56 14.98 4.40
C MET A 89 -16.70 13.46 4.55
N MET A 90 -17.93 12.98 4.76
CA MET A 90 -18.21 11.54 4.86
C MET A 90 -17.87 10.81 3.55
N ALA A 91 -18.20 11.39 2.39
CA ALA A 91 -17.82 10.82 1.10
C ALA A 91 -16.30 10.74 0.92
N ALA A 92 -15.57 11.79 1.32
CA ALA A 92 -14.11 11.81 1.27
C ALA A 92 -13.48 10.75 2.21
N ILE A 93 -14.02 10.58 3.42
CA ILE A 93 -13.58 9.55 4.38
C ILE A 93 -13.85 8.15 3.82
N ILE A 94 -15.04 7.89 3.28
CA ILE A 94 -15.38 6.59 2.69
C ILE A 94 -14.43 6.27 1.52
N CYS A 95 -14.13 7.24 0.66
CA CYS A 95 -13.14 7.09 -0.42
C CYS A 95 -11.72 6.81 0.12
N MET A 96 -11.26 7.52 1.15
CA MET A 96 -9.96 7.28 1.79
C MET A 96 -9.86 5.88 2.39
N VAL A 97 -10.89 5.43 3.11
CA VAL A 97 -10.95 4.09 3.70
C VAL A 97 -10.97 3.01 2.63
N GLY A 98 -11.75 3.21 1.56
CA GLY A 98 -11.85 2.26 0.44
C GLY A 98 -10.52 2.03 -0.30
N VAL A 99 -9.72 3.08 -0.50
CA VAL A 99 -8.41 2.97 -1.15
C VAL A 99 -7.34 2.39 -0.22
N SER A 100 -7.34 2.76 1.07
CA SER A 100 -6.46 2.13 2.06
C SER A 100 -6.71 0.61 2.15
N GLY A 101 -7.97 0.18 2.02
CA GLY A 101 -8.35 -1.23 1.92
C GLY A 101 -7.79 -1.95 0.69
N LYS A 102 -7.69 -1.29 -0.46
CA LYS A 102 -7.10 -1.88 -1.68
C LYS A 102 -5.59 -2.09 -1.58
N ALA A 103 -4.86 -1.15 -0.98
CA ALA A 103 -3.42 -1.33 -0.73
C ALA A 103 -3.14 -2.53 0.20
N ARG A 104 -4.01 -2.74 1.21
CA ARG A 104 -3.93 -3.90 2.11
C ARG A 104 -4.29 -5.26 1.47
N ARG A 105 -4.87 -5.29 0.27
CA ARG A 105 -5.18 -6.55 -0.44
C ARG A 105 -3.96 -7.19 -1.11
N LEU A 106 -2.89 -6.42 -1.31
CA LEU A 106 -1.63 -6.91 -1.88
C LEU A 106 -0.67 -7.47 -0.82
N GLU A 107 -1.06 -7.41 0.46
CA GLU A 107 -0.34 -8.04 1.55
C GLU A 107 -1.14 -9.24 2.05
N SER A 108 -0.54 -10.43 2.00
CA SER A 108 -1.11 -11.62 2.61
C SER A 108 -1.26 -11.43 4.13
N GLU A 109 -2.15 -12.22 4.73
CA GLU A 109 -2.30 -12.25 6.19
C GLU A 109 -1.02 -12.73 6.88
N ALA A 110 -0.26 -13.62 6.23
CA ALA A 110 1.02 -14.10 6.73
C ALA A 110 2.06 -12.97 6.83
N LEU A 111 2.18 -12.11 5.81
CA LEU A 111 3.10 -10.97 5.86
C LEU A 111 2.71 -9.96 6.97
N LYS A 112 1.41 -9.77 7.20
CA LYS A 112 0.90 -8.93 8.29
C LYS A 112 1.23 -9.51 9.67
N ALA A 113 1.09 -10.82 9.82
CA ALA A 113 1.45 -11.53 11.04
C ALA A 113 2.95 -11.40 11.35
N LEU A 114 3.81 -11.59 10.34
CA LEU A 114 5.27 -11.43 10.47
C LEU A 114 5.68 -10.02 10.90
N ARG A 115 5.11 -8.99 10.28
CA ARG A 115 5.38 -7.60 10.69
C ARG A 115 4.91 -7.28 12.10
N LYS A 116 3.80 -7.88 12.55
CA LYS A 116 3.30 -7.70 13.92
C LYS A 116 4.18 -8.41 14.93
N ALA A 117 4.68 -9.60 14.61
CA ALA A 117 5.59 -10.36 15.46
C ALA A 117 7.00 -9.74 15.55
N SER A 118 7.41 -8.97 14.55
CA SER A 118 8.72 -8.29 14.50
C SER A 118 8.71 -6.86 15.08
N LYS A 119 7.57 -6.36 15.56
CA LYS A 119 7.46 -5.05 16.25
C LYS A 119 7.61 -5.23 17.76
#